data_AF-A0A254RXW6-F1
#
_entry.id   AF-A0A254RXW6-F1
#
_cell.length_a   1.000
_cell.length_b   1.000
_cell.length_c   1.000
_cell.angle_alpha   90.00
_cell.angle_beta   90.00
_cell.angle_gamma   90.00
#
_symmetry.space_group_name_H-M   'P 1'
#
loop_
_entity.id
_entity.type
_entity.pdbx_description
1 polymer ?
#
loop_
_entity_poly.entity_id
_entity_poly.type
_entity_poly.pdbx_seq_one_letter_code
_entity_poly.pdbx_strand_id
1 'polypeptide(L)' 'MADEELKKYRLSSMEEPSDEMLEALMEKVGAAARESSRKAEEAMDRMRAEVASNIAQKKLRLGLL' A
#
# COMPACT_ATOMS: atom_id res chain seq x y z
N MET A 1 6.96 -23.42 -14.19
CA MET A 1 5.94 -24.36 -13.65
C MET A 1 5.25 -23.77 -12.42
N ALA A 2 5.97 -23.28 -11.40
CA ALA A 2 5.38 -22.72 -10.18
C ALA A 2 4.34 -21.59 -10.38
N ASP A 3 4.58 -20.66 -11.31
CA ASP A 3 3.70 -19.51 -11.54
C ASP A 3 2.33 -19.85 -12.18
N GLU A 4 2.22 -20.94 -12.93
CA GLU A 4 0.93 -21.38 -13.50
C GLU A 4 0.07 -22.09 -12.45
N GLU A 5 0.68 -22.88 -11.58
CA GLU A 5 -0.01 -23.59 -10.49
C GLU A 5 -0.50 -22.62 -9.40
N LEU A 6 0.26 -21.57 -9.09
CA LEU A 6 -0.18 -20.48 -8.20
C LEU A 6 -1.44 -19.75 -8.68
N LYS A 7 -1.64 -19.65 -10.01
CA LYS A 7 -2.84 -19.03 -10.59
C LYS A 7 -4.07 -19.94 -10.49
N LYS A 8 -3.86 -21.25 -10.38
CA LYS A 8 -4.93 -22.25 -10.20
C LYS A 8 -5.38 -22.32 -8.74
N TYR A 9 -4.45 -22.13 -7.80
CA TYR A 9 -4.78 -22.13 -6.39
C TYR A 9 -5.69 -20.95 -6.02
N ARG A 10 -6.92 -21.25 -5.60
CA ARG A 10 -7.89 -20.28 -5.10
C ARG A 10 -7.86 -20.29 -3.58
N LEU A 11 -7.84 -19.12 -2.95
CA LEU A 11 -7.96 -18.97 -1.49
C LEU A 11 -9.26 -19.54 -0.91
N SER A 12 -10.28 -19.77 -1.75
CA SER A 12 -11.54 -20.44 -1.39
C SER A 12 -11.48 -21.95 -1.56
N SER A 13 -10.33 -22.52 -1.91
CA SER A 13 -10.15 -23.97 -1.99
C SER A 13 -10.23 -24.58 -0.60
N MET A 14 -10.80 -25.78 -0.51
CA MET A 14 -10.77 -26.60 0.71
C MET A 14 -9.47 -27.42 0.82
N GLU A 15 -8.61 -27.37 -0.20
CA GLU A 15 -7.29 -28.01 -0.23
C GLU A 15 -6.23 -27.01 0.26
N GLU A 16 -5.29 -27.47 1.07
CA GLU A 16 -4.16 -26.66 1.54
C GLU A 16 -3.14 -26.42 0.41
N PRO A 17 -2.50 -25.24 0.36
CA PRO A 17 -1.45 -24.98 -0.61
C PRO A 17 -0.18 -25.74 -0.22
N SER A 18 0.65 -26.11 -1.21
CA SER A 18 1.99 -26.59 -0.91
C SER A 18 2.84 -25.49 -0.24
N ASP A 19 3.91 -25.88 0.45
CA ASP A 19 4.83 -24.92 1.09
C ASP A 19 5.38 -23.88 0.10
N GLU A 20 5.75 -24.30 -1.11
CA GLU A 20 6.23 -23.41 -2.18
C GLU A 20 5.15 -22.41 -2.62
N MET A 21 3.89 -22.85 -2.72
CA MET A 21 2.77 -21.97 -3.04
C MET A 21 2.50 -20.99 -1.90
N LEU A 22 2.55 -21.46 -0.66
CA LEU A 22 2.35 -20.64 0.52
C LEU A 22 3.44 -19.56 0.61
N GLU A 23 4.70 -19.92 0.42
CA GLU A 23 5.83 -18.98 0.40
C GLU A 23 5.63 -17.90 -0.66
N ALA A 24 5.30 -18.28 -1.90
CA ALA A 24 5.06 -17.33 -2.97
C ALA A 24 3.83 -16.42 -2.73
N LEU A 25 2.77 -16.94 -2.08
CA LEU A 25 1.63 -16.11 -1.65
C LEU A 25 2.06 -15.11 -0.58
N MET A 26 2.82 -15.55 0.42
CA MET A 26 3.31 -14.68 1.50
C MET A 26 4.25 -13.60 0.97
N GLU A 27 5.12 -13.92 0.00
CA GLU A 27 5.98 -12.95 -0.66
C GLU A 27 5.15 -11.89 -1.39
N LYS A 28 4.15 -12.30 -2.18
CA LYS A 28 3.25 -11.39 -2.90
C LYS A 28 2.47 -10.49 -1.94
N VAL A 29 1.92 -11.04 -0.86
CA VAL A 29 1.22 -10.28 0.17
C VAL A 29 2.16 -9.27 0.84
N GLY A 30 3.37 -9.70 1.21
CA GLY A 30 4.38 -8.84 1.81
C GLY A 30 4.81 -7.70 0.88
N ALA A 31 5.00 -7.98 -0.40
CA ALA A 31 5.32 -6.97 -1.41
C ALA A 31 4.17 -5.95 -1.56
N ALA A 32 2.94 -6.43 -1.70
CA ALA A 32 1.75 -5.57 -1.82
C ALA A 32 1.54 -4.71 -0.56
N ALA A 33 1.75 -5.26 0.63
CA ALA A 33 1.64 -4.53 1.89
C ALA A 33 2.66 -3.39 1.96
N ARG A 34 3.94 -3.67 1.67
CA ARG A 34 5.01 -2.64 1.65
C ARG A 34 4.72 -1.54 0.62
N GLU A 35 4.28 -1.90 -0.57
CA GLU A 35 3.93 -0.94 -1.61
C GLU A 35 2.73 -0.06 -1.20
N SER A 36 1.70 -0.68 -0.62
CA SER A 36 0.52 0.02 -0.11
C SER A 36 0.90 1.02 0.99
N SER A 37 1.71 0.60 1.97
CA SER A 37 2.20 1.47 3.03
C SER A 37 3.01 2.66 2.48
N ARG A 38 3.92 2.41 1.55
CA ARG A 38 4.70 3.48 0.89
C ARG A 38 3.80 4.50 0.18
N LYS A 39 2.84 4.02 -0.60
CA LYS A 39 1.88 4.91 -1.30
C LYS A 39 1.03 5.73 -0.33
N ALA A 40 0.60 5.12 0.77
CA ALA A 40 -0.16 5.80 1.81
C ALA A 40 0.67 6.90 2.48
N GLU A 41 1.93 6.62 2.82
CA GLU A 41 2.85 7.60 3.40
C GLU A 41 3.09 8.78 2.45
N GLU A 42 3.42 8.52 1.17
CA GLU A 42 3.59 9.55 0.15
C GLU A 42 2.32 10.42 -0.02
N ALA A 43 1.14 9.82 0.06
CA ALA A 43 -0.13 10.56 -0.02
C ALA A 43 -0.35 11.43 1.21
N MET A 44 -0.04 10.93 2.41
CA MET A 44 -0.13 11.70 3.65
C MET A 44 0.83 12.89 3.64
N ASP A 45 2.05 12.70 3.15
CA ASP A 45 3.04 13.78 3.09
C ASP A 45 2.63 14.88 2.11
N ARG A 46 2.10 14.51 0.93
CA ARG A 46 1.51 15.48 0.00
C ARG A 46 0.36 16.26 0.65
N MET A 47 -0.56 15.56 1.32
CA MET A 47 -1.68 16.20 2.01
C MET A 47 -1.21 17.15 3.11
N ARG A 48 -0.22 16.74 3.92
CA ARG A 48 0.36 17.58 4.98
C ARG A 48 0.98 18.85 4.41
N ALA A 49 1.76 18.72 3.34
CA ALA A 49 2.38 19.87 2.66
C ALA A 49 1.32 20.84 2.11
N GLU A 50 0.27 20.31 1.48
CA GLU A 50 -0.84 21.11 0.96
C GLU A 50 -1.60 21.84 2.08
N VAL A 51 -1.93 21.14 3.18
CA VAL A 51 -2.59 21.76 4.33
C VAL A 51 -1.71 22.85 4.95
N ALA A 52 -0.41 22.59 5.12
CA ALA A 52 0.52 23.59 5.65
C ALA A 52 0.58 24.84 4.76
N SER A 53 0.68 24.66 3.45
CA SER A 53 0.65 25.76 2.47
C SER A 53 -0.65 26.56 2.55
N ASN A 54 -1.79 25.87 2.59
CA ASN A 54 -3.11 26.50 2.71
C ASN A 54 -3.26 27.29 4.01
N ILE A 55 -2.75 26.78 5.13
CA ILE A 55 -2.74 27.49 6.41
C ILE A 55 -1.87 28.73 6.32
N ALA A 56 -0.66 28.62 5.77
CA ALA A 56 0.26 29.76 5.61
C ALA A 56 -0.36 30.87 4.75
N GLN A 57 -0.95 30.51 3.60
CA GLN A 57 -1.65 31.47 2.74
C GLN A 57 -2.84 32.13 3.43
N LYS A 58 -3.65 31.37 4.19
CA LYS A 58 -4.75 31.94 4.97
C LYS A 58 -4.26 32.91 6.02
N LYS A 59 -3.18 32.58 6.75
CA LYS A 59 -2.59 33.47 7.75
C LYS A 59 -2.09 34.77 7.12
N LEU A 60 -1.38 34.68 5.99
CA LEU A 60 -0.90 35.86 5.26
C LEU A 60 -2.07 36.74 4.78
N ARG A 61 -3.15 36.15 4.27
CA ARG A 61 -4.37 36.88 3.88
C ARG A 61 -5.04 37.58 5.06
N LEU A 62 -4.96 37.00 6.25
CA LEU A 62 -5.52 37.55 7.48
C LEU A 62 -4.57 38.51 8.21
N GLY A 63 -3.35 38.73 7.70
CA GLY A 63 -2.32 39.55 8.37
C GLY A 63 -1.82 38.97 9.70
N LEU A 64 -1.95 37.65 9.87
CA LEU A 64 -1.50 36.92 11.07
C LEU A 64 -0.04 36.44 10.98
N LEU A 65 0.60 36.68 9.84
CA LEU A 65 2.01 36.50 9.48
C LEU A 65 2.38 37.61 8.52
#